data_AF-A0A3D5RXN6-F1
#
_entry.id   AF-A0A3D5RXN6-F1
#
_cell.length_a   1.000
_cell.length_b   1.000
_cell.length_c   1.000
_cell.angle_alpha   90.00
_cell.angle_beta   90.00
_cell.angle_gamma   90.00
#
_symmetry.space_group_name_H-M   'P 1'
#
loop_
_entity.id
_entity.type
_entity.pdbx_description
1 polymer ?
#
loop_
_entity_poly.entity_id
_entity_poly.type
_entity_poly.pdbx_seq_one_letter_code
_entity_poly.pdbx_strand_id
1 'polypeptide(L)'
;AGVKTKTEVTPYDALASKYPNVTLNYAHGYAENYLPNDLNRNWGQPIDYTADPELVKEAVEAAKKSDVAIVFAGSNRLVETEAEDRKGLTLPFAQVELIKAVKAANPKTVVVMIAGAPYDVSEIDAEVDGLVWSWFNGSRAGDAIADVLFGEVNPSGKLPVTFPKQLEDSPAHATNSFPGGPDVVTYEEGILVGYRWFDTKNVEPFYPFGYGLSYTSFGYEGIQAEVADGLVTVSFTLTNTGSTDGKETVQVYFGKSESAVDRAAKELKGFTKVALKAGESKTVTVEVPVSELAYYDVESSDWQVESGTYQILVGASSRDIRGETSVSID
;
A
#
# COMPACT_ATOMS: atom_id res chain seq x y z
N ALA A 1 7.02 15.60 15.07
CA ALA A 1 8.16 15.67 14.15
C ALA A 1 8.17 17.02 13.42
N GLY A 2 9.31 17.71 13.34
CA GLY A 2 9.44 19.08 12.80
C GLY A 2 10.59 19.26 11.81
N VAL A 3 11.06 18.18 11.19
CA VAL A 3 12.12 18.27 10.18
C VAL A 3 11.47 18.73 8.87
N LYS A 4 11.50 20.04 8.62
CA LYS A 4 11.14 20.60 7.32
C LYS A 4 12.34 20.49 6.39
N THR A 5 12.08 20.08 5.15
CA THR A 5 13.08 20.03 4.10
C THR A 5 13.51 21.47 3.78
N LYS A 6 14.78 21.69 3.43
CA LYS A 6 15.27 23.04 3.05
C LYS A 6 14.60 23.54 1.77
N THR A 7 14.24 22.61 0.90
CA THR A 7 13.56 22.83 -0.38
C THR A 7 12.62 21.66 -0.62
N GLU A 8 11.50 21.92 -1.27
CA GLU A 8 10.54 20.92 -1.74
C GLU A 8 10.21 21.21 -3.20
N VAL A 9 10.02 20.16 -3.99
CA VAL A 9 9.48 20.25 -5.34
C VAL A 9 8.06 19.72 -5.30
N THR A 10 7.09 20.60 -5.49
CA THR A 10 5.68 20.21 -5.56
C THR A 10 5.38 19.46 -6.86
N PRO A 11 4.31 18.65 -6.93
CA PRO A 11 3.91 18.04 -8.20
C PRO A 11 3.67 19.06 -9.31
N TYR A 12 3.09 20.22 -9.01
CA TYR A 12 2.89 21.28 -9.99
C TYR A 12 4.22 21.80 -10.55
N ASP A 13 5.19 22.12 -9.68
CA ASP A 13 6.50 22.62 -10.09
C ASP A 13 7.26 21.59 -10.95
N ALA A 14 7.18 20.31 -10.58
CA ALA A 14 7.79 19.23 -11.35
C ALA A 14 7.17 19.10 -12.74
N LEU A 15 5.84 19.12 -12.85
CA LEU A 15 5.13 19.05 -14.13
C LEU A 15 5.47 20.24 -15.03
N ALA A 16 5.44 21.46 -14.48
CA ALA A 16 5.76 22.68 -15.21
C ALA A 16 7.20 22.69 -15.74
N SER A 17 8.14 22.20 -14.91
CA SER A 17 9.56 22.13 -15.26
C SER A 17 9.87 21.05 -16.29
N LYS A 18 9.33 19.83 -16.11
CA LYS A 18 9.62 18.68 -16.98
C LYS A 18 8.89 18.74 -18.32
N TYR A 19 7.69 19.34 -18.34
CA TYR A 19 6.81 19.33 -19.52
C TYR A 19 6.36 20.76 -19.91
N PRO A 20 7.30 21.65 -20.33
CA PRO A 20 7.00 23.06 -20.62
C PRO A 20 6.05 23.26 -21.83
N ASN A 21 5.84 22.22 -22.64
CA ASN A 21 4.91 22.25 -23.78
C ASN A 21 3.49 21.80 -23.41
N VAL A 22 3.25 21.38 -22.16
CA VAL A 22 1.93 21.01 -21.65
C VAL A 22 1.32 22.20 -20.93
N THR A 23 0.11 22.59 -21.30
CA THR A 23 -0.65 23.62 -20.60
C THR A 23 -1.18 23.05 -19.28
N LEU A 24 -0.76 23.63 -18.16
CA LEU A 24 -1.26 23.26 -16.83
C LEU A 24 -2.37 24.22 -16.39
N ASN A 25 -3.59 23.70 -16.28
CA ASN A 25 -4.72 24.42 -15.70
C ASN A 25 -4.82 24.06 -14.21
N TYR A 26 -4.34 24.94 -13.33
CA TYR A 26 -4.39 24.74 -11.88
C TYR A 26 -5.71 25.26 -11.29
N ALA A 27 -6.23 24.52 -10.32
CA ALA A 27 -7.29 24.92 -9.40
C ALA A 27 -6.97 24.35 -8.02
N HIS A 28 -7.36 25.04 -6.95
CA HIS A 28 -7.03 24.59 -5.58
C HIS A 28 -7.91 23.41 -5.14
N GLY A 29 -9.20 23.43 -5.47
CA GLY A 29 -10.11 22.30 -5.30
C GLY A 29 -10.67 22.09 -3.89
N TYR A 30 -9.83 22.07 -2.84
CA TYR A 30 -10.29 21.92 -1.44
C TYR A 30 -9.40 22.73 -0.48
N ALA A 31 -9.98 23.17 0.64
CA ALA A 31 -9.26 23.89 1.68
C ALA A 31 -8.78 22.94 2.78
N GLU A 32 -7.49 22.65 2.82
CA GLU A 32 -6.88 21.69 3.73
C GLU A 32 -6.61 22.23 5.16
N ASN A 33 -7.12 23.42 5.49
CA ASN A 33 -6.88 24.13 6.76
C ASN A 33 -5.40 24.11 7.21
N TYR A 34 -4.49 24.51 6.32
CA TYR A 34 -3.06 24.65 6.64
C TYR A 34 -2.77 26.01 7.28
N LEU A 35 -2.19 26.03 8.48
CA LEU A 35 -1.79 27.25 9.19
C LEU A 35 -0.27 27.49 9.03
N PRO A 36 0.19 28.34 8.08
CA PRO A 36 1.60 28.40 7.67
C PRO A 36 2.59 28.82 8.76
N ASN A 37 2.11 29.64 9.71
CA ASN A 37 2.91 30.22 10.78
C ASN A 37 2.57 29.66 12.17
N ASP A 38 1.70 28.64 12.22
CA ASP A 38 1.38 27.99 13.49
C ASP A 38 2.27 26.75 13.67
N LEU A 39 3.42 26.98 14.30
CA LEU A 39 4.33 25.92 14.70
C LEU A 39 3.83 25.17 15.95
N ASN A 40 2.76 25.67 16.61
CA ASN A 40 2.17 24.94 17.72
C ASN A 40 1.49 23.69 17.18
N ARG A 41 1.68 22.63 17.95
CA ARG A 41 1.06 21.33 17.75
C ARG A 41 -0.45 21.54 17.92
N ASN A 42 -1.14 21.78 16.81
CA ASN A 42 -2.57 22.04 16.76
C ASN A 42 -3.37 20.75 16.98
N TRP A 43 -3.20 20.20 18.17
CA TRP A 43 -3.97 19.07 18.67
C TRP A 43 -5.45 19.44 18.75
N GLY A 44 -6.32 18.55 18.27
CA GLY A 44 -7.78 18.70 18.38
C GLY A 44 -8.43 19.84 17.60
N GLN A 45 -7.78 20.42 16.58
CA GLN A 45 -8.49 21.33 15.66
C GLN A 45 -9.55 20.56 14.85
N PRO A 46 -10.71 21.17 14.57
CA PRO A 46 -11.74 20.51 13.77
C PRO A 46 -11.23 20.31 12.34
N ILE A 47 -11.43 19.09 11.84
CA ILE A 47 -11.24 18.79 10.42
C ILE A 47 -12.54 19.14 9.69
N ASP A 48 -12.43 19.93 8.63
CA ASP A 48 -13.58 20.22 7.78
C ASP A 48 -13.86 19.03 6.86
N TYR A 49 -15.13 18.66 6.74
CA TYR A 49 -15.62 17.62 5.85
C TYR A 49 -16.70 18.17 4.90
N THR A 50 -16.81 19.49 4.80
CA THR A 50 -17.74 20.18 3.90
C THR A 50 -16.99 20.68 2.68
N ALA A 51 -17.50 20.42 1.49
CA ALA A 51 -16.91 20.97 0.27
C ALA A 51 -17.17 22.47 0.19
N ASP A 52 -16.14 23.25 -0.20
CA ASP A 52 -16.32 24.63 -0.62
C ASP A 52 -16.87 24.65 -2.06
N PRO A 53 -18.11 25.10 -2.29
CA PRO A 53 -18.72 25.06 -3.62
C PRO A 53 -17.97 25.86 -4.69
N GLU A 54 -17.29 26.95 -4.32
CA GLU A 54 -16.56 27.76 -5.29
C GLU A 54 -15.23 27.10 -5.66
N LEU A 55 -14.53 26.44 -4.72
CA LEU A 55 -13.32 25.67 -5.03
C LEU A 55 -13.62 24.44 -5.90
N VAL A 56 -14.72 23.72 -5.59
CA VAL A 56 -15.18 22.60 -6.42
C VAL A 56 -15.51 23.07 -7.84
N LYS A 57 -16.22 24.19 -7.96
CA LYS A 57 -16.58 24.79 -9.25
C LYS A 57 -15.35 25.21 -10.05
N GLU A 58 -14.35 25.82 -9.41
CA GLU A 58 -13.08 26.16 -10.07
C GLU A 58 -12.40 24.90 -10.64
N ALA A 59 -12.29 23.84 -9.83
CA ALA A 59 -11.69 22.59 -10.25
C ALA A 59 -12.45 21.92 -11.41
N VAL A 60 -13.78 21.94 -11.36
CA VAL A 60 -14.64 21.46 -12.46
C VAL A 60 -14.40 22.24 -13.75
N GLU A 61 -14.29 23.57 -13.69
CA GLU A 61 -14.04 24.41 -14.87
C GLU A 61 -12.63 24.22 -15.44
N ALA A 62 -11.62 23.99 -14.59
CA ALA A 62 -10.27 23.62 -15.03
C ALA A 62 -10.26 22.24 -15.70
N ALA A 63 -10.97 21.27 -15.13
CA ALA A 63 -11.06 19.90 -15.66
C ALA A 63 -11.74 19.86 -17.04
N LYS A 64 -12.82 20.63 -17.27
CA LYS A 64 -13.50 20.74 -18.57
C LYS A 64 -12.61 21.28 -19.69
N LYS A 65 -11.59 22.08 -19.35
CA LYS A 65 -10.67 22.72 -20.30
C LYS A 65 -9.38 21.92 -20.51
N SER A 66 -9.29 20.72 -19.93
CA SER A 66 -8.08 19.91 -19.92
C SER A 66 -8.33 18.55 -20.58
N ASP A 67 -7.31 17.99 -21.23
CA ASP A 67 -7.41 16.66 -21.86
C ASP A 67 -7.44 15.52 -20.84
N VAL A 68 -6.82 15.74 -19.67
CA VAL A 68 -6.73 14.83 -18.52
C VAL A 68 -6.80 15.68 -17.25
N ALA A 69 -7.49 15.20 -16.22
CA ALA A 69 -7.47 15.78 -14.88
C ALA A 69 -6.58 14.92 -13.96
N ILE A 70 -5.64 15.53 -13.24
CA ILE A 70 -4.87 14.88 -12.18
C ILE A 70 -5.26 15.56 -10.86
N VAL A 71 -5.94 14.83 -9.99
CA VAL A 71 -6.35 15.32 -8.67
C VAL A 71 -5.35 14.83 -7.63
N PHE A 72 -4.68 15.77 -6.97
CA PHE A 72 -3.85 15.47 -5.81
C PHE A 72 -4.72 15.53 -4.56
N ALA A 73 -4.81 14.41 -3.86
CA ALA A 73 -5.66 14.24 -2.68
C ALA A 73 -4.87 13.54 -1.56
N GLY A 74 -5.43 13.47 -0.36
CA GLY A 74 -4.83 12.77 0.77
C GLY A 74 -4.99 13.51 2.08
N SER A 75 -3.90 13.59 2.83
CA SER A 75 -3.88 14.03 4.21
C SER A 75 -2.77 15.03 4.47
N ASN A 76 -2.79 15.63 5.65
CA ASN A 76 -1.76 16.54 6.10
C ASN A 76 -1.51 16.38 7.61
N ARG A 77 -0.62 17.22 8.13
CA ARG A 77 -0.21 17.22 9.55
C ARG A 77 -1.34 17.58 10.52
N LEU A 78 -2.47 18.11 10.06
CA LEU A 78 -3.64 18.34 10.91
C LEU A 78 -4.33 17.02 11.27
N VAL A 79 -4.32 16.05 10.34
CA VAL A 79 -5.04 14.78 10.47
C VAL A 79 -4.11 13.63 10.88
N GLU A 80 -2.89 13.61 10.34
CA GLU A 80 -1.87 12.62 10.66
C GLU A 80 -0.76 13.28 11.48
N THR A 81 -0.98 13.34 12.81
CA THR A 81 -0.11 14.10 13.73
C THR A 81 0.43 13.24 14.86
N GLU A 82 1.51 13.74 15.48
CA GLU A 82 2.15 13.09 16.62
C GLU A 82 1.22 13.10 17.84
N ALA A 83 1.11 11.94 18.48
CA ALA A 83 0.31 11.70 19.69
C ALA A 83 -1.22 11.72 19.50
N GLU A 84 -1.71 11.61 18.26
CA GLU A 84 -3.14 11.45 18.00
C GLU A 84 -3.41 10.26 17.07
N ASP A 85 -4.39 9.46 17.46
CA ASP A 85 -4.96 8.42 16.60
C ASP A 85 -6.17 8.98 15.84
N ARG A 86 -6.19 8.72 14.53
CA ARG A 86 -7.35 9.04 13.68
C ARG A 86 -8.57 8.25 14.15
N LYS A 87 -9.76 8.86 14.06
CA LYS A 87 -11.02 8.23 14.47
C LYS A 87 -11.60 7.27 13.44
N GLY A 88 -11.12 7.32 12.19
CA GLY A 88 -11.63 6.51 11.11
C GLY A 88 -10.76 6.63 9.86
N LEU A 89 -11.26 6.04 8.79
CA LEU A 89 -10.61 5.98 7.48
C LEU A 89 -11.14 7.04 6.50
N THR A 90 -12.07 7.90 6.94
CA THR A 90 -12.68 8.93 6.08
C THR A 90 -11.64 9.92 5.58
N LEU A 91 -11.63 10.16 4.27
CA LEU A 91 -10.77 11.16 3.66
C LEU A 91 -11.21 12.59 4.10
N PRO A 92 -10.28 13.45 4.55
CA PRO A 92 -10.64 14.77 5.07
C PRO A 92 -11.00 15.77 3.96
N PHE A 93 -11.48 16.96 4.34
CA PHE A 93 -11.64 18.12 3.45
C PHE A 93 -12.60 17.91 2.26
N ALA A 94 -13.60 17.03 2.43
CA ALA A 94 -14.60 16.69 1.41
C ALA A 94 -14.01 16.27 0.05
N GLN A 95 -12.80 15.70 0.06
CA GLN A 95 -12.07 15.38 -1.16
C GLN A 95 -12.78 14.35 -2.05
N VAL A 96 -13.57 13.43 -1.47
CA VAL A 96 -14.39 12.49 -2.24
C VAL A 96 -15.38 13.24 -3.14
N GLU A 97 -16.10 14.24 -2.60
CA GLU A 97 -17.05 15.04 -3.36
C GLU A 97 -16.37 15.81 -4.51
N LEU A 98 -15.21 16.42 -4.22
CA LEU A 98 -14.39 17.08 -5.23
C LEU A 98 -13.98 16.13 -6.36
N ILE A 99 -13.45 14.95 -6.02
CA ILE A 99 -12.98 13.96 -7.00
C ILE A 99 -14.13 13.53 -7.90
N LYS A 100 -15.31 13.25 -7.34
CA LYS A 100 -16.51 12.88 -8.11
C LYS A 100 -16.95 14.01 -9.06
N ALA A 101 -16.96 15.26 -8.57
CA ALA A 101 -17.31 16.41 -9.39
C ALA A 101 -16.32 16.59 -10.57
N VAL A 102 -15.02 16.44 -10.31
CA VAL A 102 -13.97 16.51 -11.34
C VAL A 102 -14.09 15.35 -12.33
N LYS A 103 -14.29 14.10 -11.88
CA LYS A 103 -14.49 12.94 -12.76
C LYS A 103 -15.73 13.08 -13.64
N ALA A 104 -16.82 13.62 -13.10
CA ALA A 104 -18.03 13.90 -13.88
C ALA A 104 -17.79 14.95 -14.98
N ALA A 105 -16.90 15.92 -14.72
CA ALA A 105 -16.53 16.96 -15.66
C ALA A 105 -15.48 16.52 -16.69
N ASN A 106 -14.57 15.62 -16.30
CA ASN A 106 -13.53 15.05 -17.15
C ASN A 106 -13.40 13.54 -16.92
N PRO A 107 -13.91 12.70 -17.85
CA PRO A 107 -13.86 11.26 -17.70
C PRO A 107 -12.47 10.64 -17.69
N LYS A 108 -11.39 11.39 -18.00
CA LYS A 108 -10.00 10.96 -17.88
C LYS A 108 -9.39 11.59 -16.63
N THR A 109 -9.70 11.01 -15.49
CA THR A 109 -9.27 11.51 -14.17
C THR A 109 -8.37 10.48 -13.49
N VAL A 110 -7.17 10.93 -13.12
CA VAL A 110 -6.21 10.20 -12.29
C VAL A 110 -6.16 10.86 -10.91
N VAL A 111 -6.15 10.07 -9.85
CA VAL A 111 -5.97 10.56 -8.48
C VAL A 111 -4.60 10.15 -7.96
N VAL A 112 -3.87 11.10 -7.38
CA VAL A 112 -2.64 10.85 -6.64
C VAL A 112 -2.90 11.07 -5.16
N MET A 113 -2.78 10.01 -4.37
CA MET A 113 -2.97 10.01 -2.92
C MET A 113 -1.66 10.26 -2.18
N ILE A 114 -1.61 11.32 -1.37
CA ILE A 114 -0.48 11.71 -0.52
C ILE A 114 -0.94 11.59 0.93
N ALA A 115 -0.70 10.42 1.54
CA ALA A 115 -1.14 10.09 2.89
C ALA A 115 -0.18 9.10 3.55
N GLY A 116 -0.01 9.15 4.87
CA GLY A 116 0.89 8.28 5.61
C GLY A 116 0.24 6.99 6.11
N ALA A 117 -1.10 6.90 6.08
CA ALA A 117 -1.86 5.73 6.49
C ALA A 117 -3.06 5.46 5.57
N PRO A 118 -3.64 4.24 5.59
CA PRO A 118 -4.80 3.91 4.75
C PRO A 118 -5.97 4.87 4.95
N TYR A 119 -6.72 5.11 3.87
CA TYR A 119 -8.01 5.81 3.86
C TYR A 119 -9.02 4.93 3.12
N ASP A 120 -10.30 5.13 3.41
CA ASP A 120 -11.37 4.59 2.59
C ASP A 120 -11.37 5.32 1.26
N VAL A 121 -11.01 4.57 0.22
CA VAL A 121 -10.96 5.03 -1.17
C VAL A 121 -11.95 4.26 -2.03
N SER A 122 -12.89 3.53 -1.43
CA SER A 122 -13.82 2.65 -2.15
C SER A 122 -14.64 3.36 -3.22
N GLU A 123 -15.15 4.55 -2.89
CA GLU A 123 -15.88 5.40 -3.84
C GLU A 123 -14.99 6.05 -4.89
N ILE A 124 -13.71 6.30 -4.57
CA ILE A 124 -12.75 6.92 -5.49
C ILE A 124 -12.26 5.88 -6.50
N ASP A 125 -11.77 4.74 -6.04
CA ASP A 125 -11.20 3.67 -6.86
C ASP A 125 -12.20 3.13 -7.88
N ALA A 126 -13.48 3.06 -7.50
CA ALA A 126 -14.55 2.60 -8.40
C ALA A 126 -14.84 3.55 -9.57
N GLU A 127 -14.43 4.82 -9.48
CA GLU A 127 -14.80 5.86 -10.45
C GLU A 127 -13.63 6.35 -11.31
N VAL A 128 -12.40 6.36 -10.78
CA VAL A 128 -11.24 7.00 -11.43
C VAL A 128 -10.51 6.06 -12.38
N ASP A 129 -9.81 6.62 -13.37
CA ASP A 129 -9.08 5.82 -14.38
C ASP A 129 -7.71 5.35 -13.89
N GLY A 130 -7.23 5.93 -12.78
CA GLY A 130 -6.01 5.52 -12.11
C GLY A 130 -5.90 6.12 -10.72
N LEU A 131 -5.42 5.33 -9.77
CA LEU A 131 -5.14 5.74 -8.40
C LEU A 131 -3.66 5.45 -8.09
N VAL A 132 -2.89 6.50 -7.81
CA VAL A 132 -1.46 6.40 -7.46
C VAL A 132 -1.30 6.70 -5.99
N TRP A 133 -0.89 5.70 -5.21
CA TRP A 133 -0.58 5.90 -3.79
C TRP A 133 0.87 6.32 -3.59
N SER A 134 1.10 7.59 -3.26
CA SER A 134 2.42 8.21 -3.24
C SER A 134 3.08 8.21 -1.85
N TRP A 135 2.34 8.03 -0.76
CA TRP A 135 2.83 8.37 0.58
C TRP A 135 3.33 9.83 0.68
N PHE A 136 4.03 10.18 1.77
CA PHE A 136 4.80 11.43 1.86
C PHE A 136 6.23 11.23 1.33
N ASN A 137 6.48 11.55 0.06
CA ASN A 137 7.74 11.26 -0.65
C ASN A 137 8.90 12.27 -0.41
N GLY A 138 8.80 13.12 0.61
CA GLY A 138 9.85 14.06 1.01
C GLY A 138 10.17 15.14 -0.04
N SER A 139 11.38 15.71 0.02
CA SER A 139 11.77 16.94 -0.69
C SER A 139 11.63 16.92 -2.21
N ARG A 140 11.57 15.74 -2.84
CA ARG A 140 11.51 15.56 -4.30
C ARG A 140 10.26 14.79 -4.72
N ALA A 141 9.20 14.86 -3.90
CA ALA A 141 7.95 14.16 -4.15
C ALA A 141 7.37 14.47 -5.54
N GLY A 142 7.34 15.75 -5.93
CA GLY A 142 6.82 16.16 -7.23
C GLY A 142 7.56 15.52 -8.41
N ASP A 143 8.90 15.47 -8.35
CA ASP A 143 9.69 14.85 -9.41
C ASP A 143 9.39 13.36 -9.57
N ALA A 144 9.36 12.63 -8.44
CA ALA A 144 9.10 11.20 -8.43
C ALA A 144 7.68 10.86 -8.90
N ILE A 145 6.69 11.64 -8.48
CA ILE A 145 5.30 11.47 -8.93
C ILE A 145 5.20 11.73 -10.44
N ALA A 146 5.81 12.81 -10.94
CA ALA A 146 5.81 13.12 -12.36
C ALA A 146 6.47 12.02 -13.21
N ASP A 147 7.57 11.41 -12.72
CA ASP A 147 8.24 10.31 -13.42
C ASP A 147 7.35 9.06 -13.53
N VAL A 148 6.56 8.78 -12.48
CA VAL A 148 5.59 7.68 -12.51
C VAL A 148 4.43 8.02 -13.46
N LEU A 149 3.76 9.15 -13.28
CA LEU A 149 2.57 9.52 -14.05
C LEU A 149 2.80 9.54 -15.57
N PHE A 150 4.02 9.89 -16.00
CA PHE A 150 4.37 9.98 -17.42
C PHE A 150 5.12 8.74 -17.94
N GLY A 151 5.31 7.71 -17.10
CA GLY A 151 5.89 6.45 -17.51
C GLY A 151 7.41 6.46 -17.69
N GLU A 152 8.12 7.52 -17.27
CA GLU A 152 9.59 7.55 -17.17
C GLU A 152 10.07 6.46 -16.20
N VAL A 153 9.27 6.18 -15.16
CA VAL A 153 9.46 5.05 -14.24
C VAL A 153 8.18 4.24 -14.15
N ASN A 154 8.28 2.94 -14.45
CA ASN A 154 7.20 2.00 -14.20
C ASN A 154 7.02 1.78 -12.68
N PRO A 155 5.81 2.00 -12.12
CA PRO A 155 5.56 1.81 -10.69
C PRO A 155 5.84 0.35 -10.30
N SER A 156 6.52 0.21 -9.17
CA SER A 156 6.93 -1.10 -8.64
C SER A 156 6.91 -1.13 -7.11
N GLY A 157 6.12 -0.24 -6.49
CA GLY A 157 5.82 -0.27 -5.07
C GLY A 157 4.80 -1.38 -4.79
N LYS A 158 4.94 -2.03 -3.64
CA LYS A 158 3.96 -2.99 -3.10
C LYS A 158 3.60 -2.54 -1.68
N LEU A 159 2.34 -2.67 -1.28
CA LEU A 159 1.85 -2.22 0.01
C LEU A 159 2.52 -3.00 1.16
N PRO A 160 3.11 -2.32 2.15
CA PRO A 160 3.67 -2.98 3.33
C PRO A 160 2.62 -3.25 4.42
N VAL A 161 1.39 -2.77 4.23
CA VAL A 161 0.27 -2.91 5.16
C VAL A 161 -1.01 -3.23 4.38
N THR A 162 -1.93 -3.92 5.03
CA THR A 162 -3.27 -4.13 4.48
C THR A 162 -4.08 -2.85 4.54
N PHE A 163 -4.82 -2.53 3.49
CA PHE A 163 -5.84 -1.47 3.52
C PHE A 163 -7.18 -2.14 3.79
N PRO A 164 -7.79 -1.93 4.96
CA PRO A 164 -9.10 -2.50 5.27
C PRO A 164 -10.22 -1.80 4.50
N LYS A 165 -11.40 -2.42 4.36
CA LYS A 165 -12.57 -1.75 3.77
C LYS A 165 -13.22 -0.82 4.79
N GLN A 166 -13.24 -1.23 6.05
CA GLN A 166 -13.71 -0.46 7.19
C GLN A 166 -12.81 -0.71 8.40
N LEU A 167 -12.85 0.19 9.38
CA LEU A 167 -11.93 0.14 10.52
C LEU A 167 -12.06 -1.18 11.30
N GLU A 168 -13.29 -1.68 11.42
CA GLU A 168 -13.70 -2.89 12.12
C GLU A 168 -13.19 -4.19 11.48
N ASP A 169 -12.69 -4.14 10.23
CA ASP A 169 -12.03 -5.30 9.61
C ASP A 169 -10.63 -5.52 10.21
N SER A 170 -10.03 -4.48 10.78
CA SER A 170 -8.70 -4.54 11.38
C SER A 170 -8.76 -5.28 12.72
N PRO A 171 -7.78 -6.14 13.03
CA PRO A 171 -7.86 -7.07 14.16
C PRO A 171 -8.15 -6.38 15.49
N ALA A 172 -7.40 -5.33 15.84
CA ALA A 172 -7.57 -4.63 17.11
C ALA A 172 -8.94 -3.94 17.28
N HIS A 173 -9.62 -3.60 16.17
CA HIS A 173 -10.99 -3.08 16.21
C HIS A 173 -12.02 -4.22 16.23
N ALA A 174 -11.80 -5.28 15.45
CA ALA A 174 -12.64 -6.47 15.44
C ALA A 174 -12.72 -7.16 16.82
N THR A 175 -11.63 -7.11 17.59
CA THR A 175 -11.54 -7.65 18.95
C THR A 175 -11.92 -6.64 20.04
N ASN A 176 -12.23 -5.39 19.68
CA ASN A 176 -12.39 -4.27 20.62
C ASN A 176 -11.18 -4.03 21.54
N SER A 177 -9.97 -4.39 21.08
CA SER A 177 -8.71 -4.17 21.79
C SER A 177 -8.24 -2.71 21.72
N PHE A 178 -8.59 -1.98 20.67
CA PHE A 178 -8.23 -0.58 20.47
C PHE A 178 -9.45 0.35 20.69
N PRO A 179 -9.31 1.51 21.37
CA PRO A 179 -8.07 2.09 21.93
C PRO A 179 -7.68 1.51 23.31
N GLY A 180 -8.42 0.51 23.79
CA GLY A 180 -8.25 -0.08 25.12
C GLY A 180 -8.84 0.76 26.25
N GLY A 181 -8.46 0.44 27.48
CA GLY A 181 -8.84 1.17 28.69
C GLY A 181 -7.92 2.38 28.96
N PRO A 182 -8.18 3.16 30.02
CA PRO A 182 -7.38 4.35 30.35
C PRO A 182 -5.90 4.05 30.61
N ASP A 183 -5.58 2.88 31.18
CA ASP A 183 -4.21 2.51 31.59
C ASP A 183 -3.67 1.24 30.93
N VAL A 184 -4.53 0.42 30.32
CA VAL A 184 -4.17 -0.91 29.81
C VAL A 184 -4.85 -1.17 28.46
N VAL A 185 -4.05 -1.67 27.52
CA VAL A 185 -4.51 -2.17 26.22
C VAL A 185 -4.12 -3.64 26.12
N THR A 186 -5.11 -4.52 25.95
CA THR A 186 -4.90 -5.97 25.78
C THR A 186 -4.94 -6.33 24.31
N TYR A 187 -3.88 -6.96 23.80
CA TYR A 187 -3.72 -7.31 22.38
C TYR A 187 -4.37 -8.68 22.14
N GLU A 188 -5.69 -8.71 22.05
CA GLU A 188 -6.51 -9.93 21.95
C GLU A 188 -6.32 -10.65 20.61
N GLU A 189 -5.86 -9.93 19.58
CA GLU A 189 -5.58 -10.49 18.26
C GLU A 189 -4.34 -11.41 18.24
N GLY A 190 -3.51 -11.37 19.29
CA GLY A 190 -2.29 -12.17 19.39
C GLY A 190 -1.37 -12.01 18.18
N ILE A 191 -0.99 -13.12 17.54
CA ILE A 191 -0.12 -13.12 16.35
C ILE A 191 -0.85 -12.68 15.07
N LEU A 192 -2.17 -12.60 15.09
CA LEU A 192 -2.99 -12.26 13.93
C LEU A 192 -3.07 -10.74 13.78
N VAL A 193 -1.93 -10.12 13.45
CA VAL A 193 -1.83 -8.68 13.17
C VAL A 193 -1.69 -8.44 11.67
N GLY A 194 -2.41 -7.43 11.15
CA GLY A 194 -2.39 -7.08 9.72
C GLY A 194 -2.87 -8.25 8.86
N TYR A 195 -2.21 -8.51 7.72
CA TYR A 195 -2.65 -9.55 6.77
C TYR A 195 -2.77 -10.95 7.37
N ARG A 196 -2.04 -11.27 8.45
CA ARG A 196 -2.21 -12.54 9.17
C ARG A 196 -3.64 -12.72 9.67
N TRP A 197 -4.26 -11.66 10.20
CA TRP A 197 -5.68 -11.65 10.56
C TRP A 197 -6.58 -11.85 9.35
N PHE A 198 -6.42 -10.99 8.35
CA PHE A 198 -7.29 -10.99 7.18
C PHE A 198 -7.29 -12.34 6.48
N ASP A 199 -6.10 -12.93 6.31
CA ASP A 199 -5.91 -14.19 5.61
C ASP A 199 -6.41 -15.38 6.43
N THR A 200 -6.16 -15.39 7.74
CA THR A 200 -6.57 -16.50 8.62
C THR A 200 -8.07 -16.49 8.91
N LYS A 201 -8.66 -15.30 9.07
CA LYS A 201 -10.10 -15.11 9.33
C LYS A 201 -10.93 -14.96 8.06
N ASN A 202 -10.29 -15.01 6.89
CA ASN A 202 -10.91 -14.80 5.58
C ASN A 202 -11.71 -13.48 5.49
N VAL A 203 -11.16 -12.41 6.05
CA VAL A 203 -11.69 -11.04 5.90
C VAL A 203 -11.14 -10.47 4.59
N GLU A 204 -12.01 -9.91 3.75
CA GLU A 204 -11.65 -9.38 2.45
C GLU A 204 -11.10 -7.95 2.57
N PRO A 205 -9.79 -7.72 2.31
CA PRO A 205 -9.23 -6.37 2.36
C PRO A 205 -9.70 -5.51 1.18
N PHE A 206 -9.53 -4.19 1.26
CA PHE A 206 -9.67 -3.32 0.09
C PHE A 206 -8.44 -3.46 -0.81
N TYR A 207 -7.24 -3.26 -0.24
CA TYR A 207 -5.99 -3.68 -0.87
C TYR A 207 -5.21 -4.62 0.06
N PRO A 208 -4.82 -5.82 -0.42
CA PRO A 208 -4.10 -6.77 0.41
C PRO A 208 -2.65 -6.36 0.65
N PHE A 209 -2.03 -6.95 1.66
CA PHE A 209 -0.59 -6.84 1.88
C PHE A 209 0.18 -7.31 0.63
N GLY A 210 1.24 -6.58 0.29
CA GLY A 210 2.05 -6.85 -0.88
C GLY A 210 1.37 -6.50 -2.21
N TYR A 211 0.20 -5.86 -2.22
CA TYR A 211 -0.48 -5.43 -3.44
C TYR A 211 0.23 -4.25 -4.11
N GLY A 212 0.23 -4.23 -5.44
CA GLY A 212 0.66 -3.08 -6.21
C GLY A 212 0.74 -3.42 -7.70
N LEU A 213 0.19 -2.54 -8.53
CA LEU A 213 0.14 -2.71 -9.98
C LEU A 213 1.45 -2.23 -10.64
N SER A 214 1.57 -2.52 -11.94
CA SER A 214 2.65 -2.09 -12.81
C SER A 214 2.06 -1.69 -14.17
N TYR A 215 2.80 -0.89 -14.95
CA TYR A 215 2.45 -0.62 -16.35
C TYR A 215 2.73 -1.82 -17.28
N THR A 216 3.34 -2.88 -16.76
CA THR A 216 3.51 -4.16 -17.46
C THR A 216 2.90 -5.31 -16.64
N SER A 217 2.90 -6.52 -17.20
CA SER A 217 2.42 -7.74 -16.56
C SER A 217 3.54 -8.77 -16.39
N PHE A 218 3.39 -9.63 -15.38
CA PHE A 218 4.37 -10.69 -15.08
C PHE A 218 3.71 -12.07 -15.00
N GLY A 219 4.36 -13.06 -15.60
CA GLY A 219 4.00 -14.47 -15.55
C GLY A 219 4.97 -15.28 -14.69
N TYR A 220 4.45 -16.26 -13.96
CA TYR A 220 5.18 -17.14 -13.06
C TYR A 220 4.99 -18.58 -13.56
N GLU A 221 6.06 -19.35 -13.67
CA GLU A 221 6.00 -20.73 -14.18
C GLU A 221 6.99 -21.64 -13.44
N GLY A 222 6.61 -22.90 -13.23
CA GLY A 222 7.51 -23.93 -12.73
C GLY A 222 7.95 -23.72 -11.28
N ILE A 223 7.02 -23.32 -10.40
CA ILE A 223 7.31 -23.14 -8.97
C ILE A 223 7.63 -24.48 -8.33
N GLN A 224 8.82 -24.55 -7.75
CA GLN A 224 9.35 -25.71 -7.05
C GLN A 224 10.17 -25.27 -5.84
N ALA A 225 10.34 -26.19 -4.89
CA ALA A 225 11.13 -25.95 -3.70
C ALA A 225 11.90 -27.21 -3.30
N GLU A 226 13.07 -27.02 -2.72
CA GLU A 226 13.89 -28.07 -2.15
C GLU A 226 14.43 -27.64 -0.78
N VAL A 227 14.77 -28.63 0.06
CA VAL A 227 15.39 -28.41 1.36
C VAL A 227 16.76 -29.07 1.35
N ALA A 228 17.80 -28.28 1.61
CA ALA A 228 19.17 -28.75 1.70
C ALA A 228 19.95 -27.89 2.69
N ASP A 229 20.80 -28.52 3.51
CA ASP A 229 21.73 -27.82 4.41
C ASP A 229 21.08 -26.75 5.32
N GLY A 230 19.85 -27.01 5.79
CA GLY A 230 19.11 -26.08 6.65
C GLY A 230 18.48 -24.89 5.91
N LEU A 231 18.37 -24.96 4.59
CA LEU A 231 17.83 -23.92 3.72
C LEU A 231 16.68 -24.48 2.88
N VAL A 232 15.60 -23.72 2.78
CA VAL A 232 14.53 -23.94 1.80
C VAL A 232 14.79 -23.03 0.60
N THR A 233 15.03 -23.64 -0.56
CA THR A 233 15.31 -22.92 -1.80
C THR A 233 14.09 -23.01 -2.72
N VAL A 234 13.40 -21.88 -2.92
CA VAL A 234 12.25 -21.78 -3.81
C VAL A 234 12.71 -21.22 -5.16
N SER A 235 12.42 -21.91 -6.26
CA SER A 235 12.81 -21.50 -7.61
C SER A 235 11.66 -21.57 -8.61
N PHE A 236 11.66 -20.64 -9.57
CA PHE A 236 10.66 -20.56 -10.66
C PHE A 236 11.16 -19.65 -11.78
N THR A 237 10.48 -19.66 -12.93
CA THR A 237 10.72 -18.70 -14.01
C THR A 237 9.75 -17.53 -13.89
N LEU A 238 10.29 -16.31 -13.87
CA LEU A 238 9.54 -15.06 -13.94
C LEU A 238 9.72 -14.44 -15.31
N THR A 239 8.61 -14.11 -15.98
CA THR A 239 8.61 -13.51 -17.32
C THR A 239 7.86 -12.18 -17.30
N ASN A 240 8.44 -11.13 -17.87
CA ASN A 240 7.70 -9.91 -18.17
C ASN A 240 6.90 -10.14 -19.46
N THR A 241 5.59 -10.27 -19.32
CA THR A 241 4.67 -10.64 -20.42
C THR A 241 4.05 -9.43 -21.10
N GLY A 242 4.30 -8.21 -20.62
CA GLY A 242 3.80 -6.98 -21.22
C GLY A 242 4.78 -6.33 -22.19
N SER A 243 4.46 -5.10 -22.57
CA SER A 243 5.16 -4.35 -23.64
C SER A 243 6.17 -3.32 -23.14
N THR A 244 6.34 -3.17 -21.83
CA THR A 244 7.27 -2.19 -21.24
C THR A 244 8.14 -2.84 -20.18
N ASP A 245 9.34 -2.30 -20.00
CA ASP A 245 10.25 -2.71 -18.93
C ASP A 245 9.59 -2.45 -17.56
N GLY A 246 9.90 -3.31 -16.58
CA GLY A 246 9.28 -3.23 -15.27
C GLY A 246 10.05 -3.98 -14.19
N LYS A 247 9.61 -3.81 -12.95
CA LYS A 247 10.13 -4.54 -11.79
C LYS A 247 8.97 -5.18 -11.04
N GLU A 248 9.11 -6.46 -10.73
CA GLU A 248 8.15 -7.21 -9.91
C GLU A 248 8.81 -7.56 -8.58
N THR A 249 8.05 -7.47 -7.49
CA THR A 249 8.47 -7.94 -6.16
C THR A 249 7.75 -9.26 -5.90
N VAL A 250 8.47 -10.36 -6.12
CA VAL A 250 7.96 -11.70 -5.83
C VAL A 250 7.98 -11.93 -4.32
N GLN A 251 6.91 -12.51 -3.80
CA GLN A 251 6.70 -12.78 -2.37
C GLN A 251 6.51 -14.28 -2.16
N VAL A 252 7.19 -14.82 -1.15
CA VAL A 252 7.16 -16.22 -0.76
C VAL A 252 6.61 -16.33 0.66
N TYR A 253 5.48 -17.01 0.77
CA TYR A 253 4.75 -17.23 2.02
C TYR A 253 4.82 -18.69 2.43
N PHE A 254 4.85 -18.95 3.73
CA PHE A 254 4.80 -20.29 4.29
C PHE A 254 3.55 -20.44 5.16
N GLY A 255 2.85 -21.56 5.01
CA GLY A 255 1.72 -21.97 5.84
C GLY A 255 1.92 -23.37 6.41
N LYS A 256 1.33 -23.65 7.57
CA LYS A 256 1.36 -24.98 8.20
C LYS A 256 0.02 -25.26 8.85
N SER A 257 -0.77 -26.14 8.24
CA SER A 257 -2.15 -26.44 8.63
C SER A 257 -2.26 -27.37 9.83
N GLU A 258 -1.29 -28.29 9.98
CA GLU A 258 -1.18 -29.20 11.12
C GLU A 258 -0.04 -28.68 12.00
N SER A 259 -0.39 -28.00 13.09
CA SER A 259 0.53 -27.32 14.00
C SER A 259 0.13 -27.59 15.46
N ALA A 260 1.12 -27.71 16.35
CA ALA A 260 0.87 -27.84 17.79
C ALA A 260 0.40 -26.53 18.44
N VAL A 261 0.64 -25.41 17.76
CA VAL A 261 0.24 -24.06 18.17
C VAL A 261 -0.64 -23.39 17.12
N ASP A 262 -1.40 -22.39 17.56
CA ASP A 262 -2.12 -21.51 16.65
C ASP A 262 -1.14 -20.76 15.73
N ARG A 263 -1.41 -20.79 14.42
CA ARG A 263 -0.61 -20.12 13.40
C ARG A 263 -1.47 -19.22 12.53
N ALA A 264 -0.85 -18.20 11.95
CA ALA A 264 -1.44 -17.54 10.80
C ALA A 264 -1.54 -18.54 9.64
N ALA A 265 -2.58 -18.40 8.80
CA ALA A 265 -2.78 -19.25 7.63
C ALA A 265 -1.54 -19.27 6.71
N LYS A 266 -0.86 -18.12 6.59
CA LYS A 266 0.44 -18.00 5.95
C LYS A 266 1.21 -16.79 6.44
N GLU A 267 2.53 -16.83 6.32
CA GLU A 267 3.45 -15.76 6.71
C GLU A 267 4.50 -15.51 5.62
N LEU A 268 4.78 -14.26 5.30
CA LEU A 268 5.87 -13.86 4.41
C LEU A 268 7.21 -14.29 5.03
N LYS A 269 7.98 -15.11 4.32
CA LYS A 269 9.33 -15.56 4.75
C LYS A 269 10.43 -15.15 3.79
N GLY A 270 10.09 -14.71 2.58
CA GLY A 270 11.08 -14.20 1.64
C GLY A 270 10.44 -13.35 0.56
N PHE A 271 11.21 -12.41 0.01
CA PHE A 271 10.82 -11.67 -1.18
C PHE A 271 12.05 -11.23 -1.96
N THR A 272 11.90 -11.01 -3.26
CA THR A 272 12.95 -10.45 -4.09
C THR A 272 12.36 -9.57 -5.18
N LYS A 273 13.05 -8.48 -5.51
CA LYS A 273 12.62 -7.54 -6.54
C LYS A 273 13.44 -7.73 -7.81
N VAL A 274 12.78 -8.12 -8.89
CA VAL A 274 13.41 -8.52 -10.14
C VAL A 274 13.07 -7.51 -11.22
N ALA A 275 14.09 -6.95 -11.86
CA ALA A 275 13.94 -6.12 -13.05
C ALA A 275 13.97 -6.98 -14.31
N LEU A 276 13.00 -6.77 -15.19
CA LEU A 276 12.85 -7.48 -16.45
C LEU A 276 12.50 -6.51 -17.58
N LYS A 277 13.21 -6.62 -18.70
CA LYS A 277 12.82 -5.98 -19.96
C LYS A 277 11.53 -6.60 -20.49
N ALA A 278 10.81 -5.90 -21.36
CA ALA A 278 9.64 -6.47 -22.04
C ALA A 278 10.00 -7.80 -22.74
N GLY A 279 9.25 -8.87 -22.45
CA GLY A 279 9.48 -10.22 -22.98
C GLY A 279 10.65 -11.00 -22.35
N GLU A 280 11.39 -10.43 -21.40
CA GLU A 280 12.50 -11.12 -20.72
C GLU A 280 11.98 -12.14 -19.69
N SER A 281 12.63 -13.30 -19.64
CA SER A 281 12.44 -14.33 -18.62
C SER A 281 13.71 -14.52 -17.80
N LYS A 282 13.57 -14.71 -16.47
CA LYS A 282 14.66 -15.08 -15.56
C LYS A 282 14.23 -16.20 -14.63
N THR A 283 15.15 -17.10 -14.32
CA THR A 283 15.02 -17.96 -13.14
C THR A 283 15.22 -17.11 -11.90
N VAL A 284 14.25 -17.16 -10.99
CA VAL A 284 14.28 -16.48 -9.71
C VAL A 284 14.44 -17.53 -8.62
N THR A 285 15.31 -17.24 -7.66
CA THR A 285 15.54 -18.07 -6.49
C THR A 285 15.33 -17.23 -5.23
N VAL A 286 14.59 -17.78 -4.27
CA VAL A 286 14.40 -17.20 -2.93
C VAL A 286 14.80 -18.25 -1.91
N GLU A 287 15.79 -17.92 -1.10
CA GLU A 287 16.35 -18.79 -0.08
C GLU A 287 15.81 -18.38 1.30
N VAL A 288 15.25 -19.33 2.04
CA VAL A 288 14.66 -19.13 3.36
C VAL A 288 15.30 -20.11 4.33
N PRO A 289 16.09 -19.65 5.32
CA PRO A 289 16.62 -20.54 6.36
C PRO A 289 15.49 -21.27 7.07
N VAL A 290 15.65 -22.57 7.33
CA VAL A 290 14.64 -23.37 8.06
C VAL A 290 14.36 -22.76 9.44
N SER A 291 15.35 -22.12 10.07
CA SER A 291 15.18 -21.38 11.32
C SER A 291 14.18 -20.21 11.24
N GLU A 292 13.96 -19.62 10.07
CA GLU A 292 12.95 -18.57 9.87
C GLU A 292 11.51 -19.13 9.91
N LEU A 293 11.33 -20.46 9.86
CA LEU A 293 10.03 -21.11 10.04
C LEU A 293 9.64 -21.27 11.52
N ALA A 294 10.54 -20.90 12.43
CA ALA A 294 10.32 -21.00 13.86
C ALA A 294 9.16 -20.14 14.34
N TYR A 295 8.53 -20.61 15.42
CA TYR A 295 7.62 -19.84 16.25
C TYR A 295 8.24 -19.71 17.65
N TYR A 296 7.81 -18.69 18.40
CA TYR A 296 8.24 -18.53 19.78
C TYR A 296 7.38 -19.43 20.68
N ASP A 297 8.00 -20.41 21.31
CA ASP A 297 7.34 -21.30 22.27
C ASP A 297 7.44 -20.72 23.68
N VAL A 298 6.28 -20.42 24.27
CA VAL A 298 6.20 -19.75 25.57
C VAL A 298 6.63 -20.67 26.71
N GLU A 299 6.35 -21.98 26.59
CA GLU A 299 6.67 -22.95 27.64
C GLU A 299 8.19 -23.14 27.80
N SER A 300 8.90 -23.32 26.68
CA SER A 300 10.36 -23.40 26.67
C SER A 300 11.08 -22.05 26.70
N SER A 301 10.36 -20.94 26.45
CA SER A 301 10.93 -19.60 26.29
C SER A 301 12.01 -19.52 25.21
N ASP A 302 11.80 -20.23 24.10
CA ASP A 302 12.76 -20.33 23.00
C ASP A 302 12.06 -20.44 21.64
N TRP A 303 12.81 -20.22 20.56
CA TRP A 303 12.33 -20.39 19.19
C TRP A 303 12.40 -21.85 18.76
N GLN A 304 11.28 -22.39 18.30
CA GLN A 304 11.17 -23.78 17.88
C GLN A 304 10.70 -23.88 16.42
N VAL A 305 11.37 -24.72 15.64
CA VAL A 305 10.89 -25.14 14.31
C VAL A 305 10.14 -26.44 14.49
N GLU A 306 8.85 -26.43 14.15
CA GLU A 306 8.05 -27.65 14.19
C GLU A 306 8.30 -28.48 12.94
N SER A 307 8.52 -29.78 13.08
CA SER A 307 8.68 -30.69 11.95
C SER A 307 7.37 -30.91 11.18
N GLY A 308 7.47 -31.55 10.03
CA GLY A 308 6.35 -31.88 9.15
C GLY A 308 6.28 -31.00 7.91
N THR A 309 5.11 -31.01 7.26
CA THR A 309 4.92 -30.38 5.95
C THR A 309 4.57 -28.90 6.07
N TYR A 310 5.32 -28.07 5.36
CA TYR A 310 5.03 -26.66 5.17
C TYR A 310 4.57 -26.41 3.74
N GLN A 311 3.44 -25.73 3.58
CA GLN A 311 2.98 -25.21 2.30
C GLN A 311 3.77 -23.94 1.97
N ILE A 312 4.18 -23.82 0.72
CA ILE A 312 4.87 -22.65 0.18
C ILE A 312 3.96 -22.04 -0.89
N LEU A 313 3.66 -20.75 -0.74
CA LEU A 313 2.84 -20.00 -1.68
C LEU A 313 3.69 -18.87 -2.28
N VAL A 314 3.79 -18.82 -3.60
CA VAL A 314 4.52 -17.77 -4.32
C VAL A 314 3.52 -16.86 -5.00
N GLY A 315 3.60 -15.56 -4.74
CA GLY A 315 2.60 -14.59 -5.23
C GLY A 315 3.17 -13.23 -5.59
N ALA A 316 2.33 -12.44 -6.25
CA ALA A 316 2.53 -11.02 -6.52
C ALA A 316 1.94 -10.12 -5.42
N SER A 317 1.10 -10.69 -4.53
CA SER A 317 0.62 -10.13 -3.26
C SER A 317 0.17 -11.27 -2.33
N SER A 318 -0.23 -10.98 -1.09
CA SER A 318 -0.76 -12.00 -0.16
C SER A 318 -2.09 -12.63 -0.62
N ARG A 319 -2.79 -12.00 -1.58
CA ARG A 319 -4.05 -12.48 -2.17
C ARG A 319 -3.97 -12.77 -3.67
N ASP A 320 -2.79 -12.64 -4.27
CA ASP A 320 -2.53 -12.97 -5.66
C ASP A 320 -1.43 -14.03 -5.72
N ILE A 321 -1.80 -15.25 -5.33
CA ILE A 321 -0.93 -16.43 -5.33
C ILE A 321 -0.88 -17.00 -6.74
N ARG A 322 0.33 -17.13 -7.29
CA ARG A 322 0.61 -17.54 -8.66
C ARG A 322 1.02 -19.01 -8.77
N GLY A 323 1.41 -19.62 -7.66
CA GLY A 323 1.53 -21.06 -7.54
C GLY A 323 1.97 -21.48 -6.16
N GLU A 324 1.89 -22.78 -5.92
CA GLU A 324 2.08 -23.38 -4.62
C GLU A 324 2.92 -24.66 -4.75
N THR A 325 3.65 -24.98 -3.70
CA THR A 325 4.36 -26.25 -3.52
C THR A 325 4.45 -26.55 -2.03
N SER A 326 5.15 -27.61 -1.64
CA SER A 326 5.36 -27.96 -0.23
C SER A 326 6.72 -28.60 -0.02
N VAL A 327 7.23 -28.46 1.21
CA VAL A 327 8.44 -29.14 1.67
C VAL A 327 8.19 -29.79 3.02
N SER A 328 8.93 -30.86 3.32
CA SER A 328 8.96 -31.48 4.64
C SER A 328 10.20 -31.03 5.39
N ILE A 329 10.03 -30.65 6.64
CA ILE A 329 11.10 -30.30 7.58
C ILE A 329 11.17 -31.39 8.65
N ASP A 330 12.37 -31.91 8.89
CA ASP A 330 12.63 -32.97 9.88
C ASP A 330 12.96 -32.40 11.26
#